data_AF-A0A0P6II19-F1
#
_entry.id   AF-A0A0P6II19-F1
#
_cell.length_a   1.000
_cell.length_b   1.000
_cell.length_c   1.000
_cell.angle_alpha   90.00
_cell.angle_beta   90.00
_cell.angle_gamma   90.00
#
_symmetry.space_group_name_H-M   'P 1'
#
loop_
_entity.id
_entity.type
_entity.pdbx_description
1 polymer ?
#
loop_
_entity_poly.entity_id
_entity_poly.type
_entity_poly.pdbx_seq_one_letter_code
_entity_poly.pdbx_strand_id
1 'polypeptide(L)'
;MTLGQIVQRLKETYCNSVGVQYMHILNRDKCNWIRTKVESLVKSEENKEKQMHILERLAFSVVFERFLGNKYNTTKRFGLDGAESLIPGLKYMIDRATEMGMEHVVIGMPHRGRLNVLSNVIRKPIQQIFKEFQGTHIDVESYKQMDVEDWSNSG
;
A
#
# COMPACT_ATOMS: atom_id res chain seq x y z
N MET A 1 -5.31 6.59 -38.61
CA MET A 1 -4.26 7.00 -37.65
C MET A 1 -2.95 7.13 -38.42
N THR A 2 -2.28 8.28 -38.37
CA THR A 2 -0.95 8.46 -38.98
C THR A 2 0.13 7.82 -38.12
N LEU A 3 1.31 7.50 -38.68
CA LEU A 3 2.44 6.96 -37.91
C LEU A 3 2.78 7.85 -36.69
N GLY A 4 2.79 9.16 -36.86
CA GLY A 4 3.02 10.11 -35.77
C GLY A 4 2.00 9.97 -34.64
N GLN A 5 0.72 9.78 -34.97
CA GLN A 5 -0.33 9.51 -33.97
C GLN A 5 -0.13 8.17 -33.25
N ILE A 6 0.37 7.13 -33.94
CA ILE A 6 0.71 5.85 -33.30
C ILE A 6 1.84 6.02 -32.29
N VAL A 7 2.94 6.65 -32.70
CA VAL A 7 4.11 6.87 -31.84
C VAL A 7 3.72 7.70 -30.63
N GLN A 8 2.91 8.75 -30.81
CA GLN A 8 2.44 9.59 -29.71
C GLN A 8 1.60 8.78 -28.70
N ARG A 9 0.63 8.00 -29.18
CA ARG A 9 -0.19 7.14 -28.32
C ARG A 9 0.65 6.14 -27.53
N LEU A 10 1.65 5.51 -28.15
CA LEU A 10 2.54 4.57 -27.49
C LEU A 10 3.43 5.25 -26.44
N LYS A 11 3.95 6.45 -26.72
CA LYS A 11 4.70 7.25 -25.73
C LYS A 11 3.84 7.62 -24.53
N GLU A 12 2.61 8.05 -24.75
CA GLU A 12 1.67 8.39 -23.67
C GLU A 12 1.31 7.18 -22.80
N THR A 13 1.29 5.98 -23.40
CA THR A 13 0.94 4.74 -22.71
C THR A 13 2.13 4.14 -21.95
N TYR A 14 3.32 4.11 -22.56
CA TYR A 14 4.46 3.32 -22.06
C TYR A 14 5.64 4.16 -21.51
N CYS A 15 5.65 5.48 -21.72
CA CYS A 15 6.77 6.36 -21.33
C CYS A 15 6.37 7.46 -20.33
N ASN A 16 5.37 7.19 -19.50
CA ASN A 16 4.93 8.11 -18.43
C ASN A 16 5.48 7.66 -17.06
N SER A 17 4.85 8.08 -15.96
CA SER A 17 5.27 7.73 -14.59
C SER A 17 5.18 6.23 -14.24
N VAL A 18 4.55 5.42 -15.09
CA VAL A 18 4.41 3.96 -14.91
C VAL A 18 4.99 3.24 -16.12
N GLY A 19 6.02 2.42 -15.89
CA GLY A 19 6.58 1.51 -16.89
C GLY A 19 5.97 0.11 -16.76
N VAL A 20 5.62 -0.52 -17.88
CA VAL A 20 5.04 -1.88 -17.89
C VAL A 20 5.99 -2.86 -18.56
N GLN A 21 6.40 -3.89 -17.83
CA GLN A 21 7.25 -4.96 -18.34
C GLN A 21 6.48 -6.28 -18.31
N TYR A 22 6.20 -6.86 -19.48
CA TYR A 22 5.42 -8.10 -19.58
C TYR A 22 5.93 -9.09 -20.63
N MET A 23 6.86 -8.69 -21.50
CA MET A 23 7.36 -9.51 -22.60
C MET A 23 8.21 -10.72 -22.16
N HIS A 24 8.59 -10.79 -20.88
CA HIS A 24 9.26 -11.95 -20.30
C HIS A 24 8.30 -13.14 -20.04
N ILE A 25 6.98 -12.91 -20.15
CA ILE A 25 5.97 -13.95 -19.98
C ILE A 25 5.86 -14.77 -21.26
N LEU A 26 6.04 -16.10 -21.16
CA LEU A 26 6.01 -17.00 -22.32
C LEU A 26 4.60 -17.14 -22.95
N ASN A 27 3.56 -17.02 -22.13
CA ASN A 27 2.18 -17.18 -22.59
C ASN A 27 1.72 -15.92 -23.35
N ARG A 28 1.45 -16.09 -24.65
CA ARG A 28 1.05 -15.00 -25.55
C ARG A 28 -0.31 -14.39 -25.20
N ASP A 29 -1.25 -15.19 -24.71
CA ASP A 29 -2.58 -14.70 -24.33
C ASP A 29 -2.50 -13.78 -23.11
N LYS A 30 -1.64 -14.11 -22.13
CA LYS A 30 -1.35 -13.22 -20.99
C LYS A 30 -0.70 -11.91 -21.46
N CYS A 31 0.26 -11.99 -22.38
CA CYS A 31 0.89 -10.78 -22.95
C CYS A 31 -0.13 -9.91 -23.71
N ASN A 32 -1.00 -10.52 -24.50
CA ASN A 32 -2.05 -9.81 -25.22
C ASN A 32 -3.07 -9.19 -24.26
N TRP A 33 -3.46 -9.89 -23.19
CA TRP A 33 -4.35 -9.37 -22.16
C TRP A 33 -3.77 -8.13 -21.48
N ILE A 34 -2.48 -8.17 -21.09
CA ILE A 34 -1.80 -7.01 -20.49
C ILE A 34 -1.77 -5.86 -21.48
N ARG A 35 -1.37 -6.11 -22.74
CA ARG A 35 -1.34 -5.08 -23.79
C ARG A 35 -2.69 -4.41 -23.97
N THR A 36 -3.76 -5.19 -24.11
CA THR A 36 -5.11 -4.66 -24.27
C THR A 36 -5.50 -3.82 -23.06
N LYS A 37 -5.23 -4.28 -21.83
CA LYS A 37 -5.55 -3.50 -20.62
C LYS A 37 -4.78 -2.18 -20.59
N VAL A 38 -3.47 -2.22 -20.78
CA VAL A 38 -2.58 -1.05 -20.69
C VAL A 38 -2.91 -0.02 -21.76
N GLU A 39 -3.10 -0.44 -23.02
CA GLU A 39 -3.42 0.47 -24.14
C GLU A 39 -4.89 0.94 -24.15
N SER A 40 -5.74 0.34 -23.30
CA SER A 40 -7.13 0.74 -23.05
C SER A 40 -7.30 1.61 -21.81
N LEU A 41 -6.25 1.84 -21.02
CA LEU A 41 -6.29 2.77 -19.88
C LEU A 41 -6.47 4.18 -20.42
N VAL A 42 -7.72 4.55 -20.67
CA VAL A 42 -8.12 5.94 -20.84
C VAL A 42 -7.80 6.63 -19.53
N LYS A 43 -7.13 7.80 -19.60
CA LYS A 43 -7.02 8.71 -18.46
C LYS A 43 -8.43 8.96 -17.95
N SER A 44 -8.82 8.23 -16.92
CA SER A 44 -10.16 8.37 -16.34
C SER A 44 -10.24 9.76 -15.74
N GLU A 45 -11.37 10.44 -15.94
CA GLU A 45 -11.57 11.76 -15.34
C GLU A 45 -11.40 11.66 -13.82
N GLU A 46 -10.57 12.55 -13.29
CA GLU A 46 -10.20 12.56 -11.89
C GLU A 46 -11.41 13.01 -11.05
N ASN A 47 -11.99 12.08 -10.29
CA ASN A 47 -13.00 12.45 -9.30
C ASN A 47 -12.31 13.10 -8.10
N LYS A 48 -12.64 14.36 -7.82
CA LYS A 48 -12.13 15.15 -6.69
C LYS A 48 -12.26 14.42 -5.34
N GLU A 49 -13.33 13.67 -5.11
CA GLU A 49 -13.53 12.88 -3.89
C GLU A 49 -12.49 11.77 -3.76
N LYS A 50 -12.19 11.07 -4.88
CA LYS A 50 -11.16 10.02 -4.90
C LYS A 50 -9.78 10.61 -4.60
N GLN A 51 -9.47 11.79 -5.16
CA GLN A 51 -8.22 12.48 -4.88
C GLN A 51 -8.11 12.89 -3.43
N MET A 52 -9.19 13.43 -2.84
CA MET A 52 -9.21 13.79 -1.43
C MET A 52 -9.01 12.58 -0.52
N HIS A 53 -9.64 11.45 -0.84
CA HIS A 53 -9.47 10.19 -0.09
C HIS A 53 -8.04 9.64 -0.16
N ILE A 54 -7.40 9.72 -1.34
CA ILE A 54 -5.98 9.34 -1.49
C ILE A 54 -5.09 10.28 -0.65
N LEU A 55 -5.35 11.59 -0.70
CA LEU A 55 -4.62 12.59 0.07
C LEU A 55 -4.76 12.36 1.58
N GLU A 56 -5.95 12.04 2.06
CA GLU A 56 -6.20 11.74 3.47
C GLU A 56 -5.39 10.50 3.93
N ARG A 57 -5.42 9.42 3.14
CA ARG A 57 -4.62 8.21 3.41
C ARG A 57 -3.11 8.50 3.42
N LEU A 58 -2.63 9.36 2.52
CA LEU A 58 -1.23 9.83 2.51
C LEU A 58 -0.92 10.66 3.77
N ALA A 59 -1.81 11.57 4.16
CA ALA A 59 -1.62 12.43 5.32
C ALA A 59 -1.50 11.61 6.60
N PHE A 60 -2.35 10.60 6.80
CA PHE A 60 -2.23 9.68 7.94
C PHE A 60 -0.89 8.95 7.97
N SER A 61 -0.39 8.49 6.81
CA SER A 61 0.92 7.86 6.71
C SER A 61 2.04 8.81 7.15
N VAL A 62 2.04 10.04 6.62
CA VAL A 62 3.09 11.05 6.92
C VAL A 62 3.04 11.49 8.39
N VAL A 63 1.84 11.75 8.92
CA VAL A 63 1.66 12.17 10.32
C VAL A 63 2.13 11.09 11.28
N PHE A 64 1.84 9.81 10.99
CA PHE A 64 2.30 8.69 11.79
C PHE A 64 3.83 8.61 11.86
N GLU A 65 4.52 8.71 10.71
CA GLU A 65 5.99 8.68 10.69
C GLU A 65 6.62 9.88 11.40
N ARG A 66 6.06 11.08 11.19
CA ARG A 66 6.50 12.28 11.89
C ARG A 66 6.32 12.16 13.40
N PHE A 67 5.20 11.61 13.85
CA PHE A 67 4.95 11.38 15.27
C PHE A 67 5.99 10.43 15.87
N LEU A 68 6.23 9.28 15.23
CA LEU A 68 7.24 8.33 15.70
C LEU A 68 8.65 8.94 15.70
N GLY A 69 9.01 9.69 14.65
CA GLY A 69 10.28 10.39 14.57
C GLY A 69 10.49 11.42 15.67
N ASN A 70 9.44 12.12 16.09
CA ASN A 70 9.51 13.11 17.16
C ASN A 70 9.52 12.47 18.56
N LYS A 71 8.67 11.46 18.80
CA LYS A 71 8.46 10.88 20.13
C LYS A 71 9.52 9.82 20.48
N TYR A 72 9.99 9.06 19.50
CA TYR A 72 10.92 7.94 19.65
C TYR A 72 12.18 8.16 18.81
N ASN A 73 12.77 9.35 18.92
CA ASN A 73 13.89 9.81 18.09
C ASN A 73 15.18 8.96 18.20
N THR A 74 15.37 8.23 19.30
CA THR A 74 16.53 7.34 19.51
C THR A 74 16.30 5.92 19.01
N THR A 75 15.06 5.55 18.67
CA THR A 75 14.70 4.17 18.32
C THR A 75 14.69 3.97 16.81
N LYS A 76 15.31 2.89 16.32
CA LYS A 76 15.24 2.52 14.90
C LYS A 76 13.83 2.03 14.56
N ARG A 77 13.12 2.76 13.70
CA ARG A 77 11.72 2.47 13.33
C ARG A 77 11.51 1.88 11.93
N PHE A 78 12.54 1.86 11.08
CA PHE A 78 12.45 1.43 9.68
C PHE A 78 11.26 2.06 8.92
N GLY A 79 11.14 3.38 9.02
CA GLY A 79 10.00 4.15 8.54
C GLY A 79 9.71 4.06 7.04
N LEU A 80 8.53 4.52 6.67
CA LEU A 80 8.03 4.62 5.30
C LEU A 80 8.31 5.99 4.65
N ASP A 81 9.17 6.83 5.23
CA ASP A 81 9.47 8.16 4.68
C ASP A 81 9.94 8.07 3.22
N GLY A 82 9.32 8.87 2.36
CA GLY A 82 9.52 8.89 0.91
C GLY A 82 8.85 7.76 0.12
N ALA A 83 8.13 6.85 0.79
CA ALA A 83 7.37 5.76 0.16
C ALA A 83 5.92 5.68 0.69
N GLU A 84 5.38 6.80 1.16
CA GLU A 84 4.07 6.88 1.82
C GLU A 84 2.91 6.53 0.88
N SER A 85 3.12 6.62 -0.43
CA SER A 85 2.18 6.16 -1.47
C SER A 85 1.87 4.66 -1.39
N LEU A 86 2.69 3.88 -0.67
CA LEU A 86 2.39 2.49 -0.35
C LEU A 86 1.06 2.35 0.41
N ILE A 87 0.74 3.26 1.33
CA ILE A 87 -0.48 3.17 2.16
C ILE A 87 -1.76 3.31 1.33
N PRO A 88 -1.99 4.39 0.54
CA PRO A 88 -3.17 4.46 -0.31
C PRO A 88 -3.18 3.35 -1.37
N GLY A 89 -2.02 2.97 -1.92
CA GLY A 89 -1.91 1.91 -2.92
C GLY A 89 -2.34 0.54 -2.39
N LEU A 90 -1.84 0.16 -1.21
CA LEU A 90 -2.19 -1.10 -0.56
C LEU A 90 -3.67 -1.13 -0.16
N LYS A 91 -4.20 -0.03 0.40
CA LYS A 91 -5.63 0.06 0.72
C LYS A 91 -6.49 -0.05 -0.53
N TYR A 92 -6.11 0.62 -1.63
CA TYR A 92 -6.83 0.49 -2.90
C TYR A 92 -6.80 -0.93 -3.46
N MET A 93 -5.67 -1.63 -3.35
CA MET A 93 -5.54 -3.04 -3.76
C MET A 93 -6.50 -3.93 -2.96
N ILE A 94 -6.57 -3.75 -1.64
CA ILE A 94 -7.48 -4.50 -0.76
C ILE A 94 -8.94 -4.17 -1.07
N ASP A 95 -9.28 -2.88 -1.23
CA ASP A 95 -10.63 -2.42 -1.59
C ASP A 95 -11.09 -3.11 -2.90
N ARG A 96 -10.25 -3.08 -3.94
CA ARG A 96 -10.50 -3.75 -5.23
C ARG A 96 -10.64 -5.26 -5.11
N ALA A 97 -9.78 -5.92 -4.33
CA ALA A 97 -9.85 -7.36 -4.14
C ALA A 97 -11.15 -7.78 -3.43
N THR A 98 -11.58 -6.98 -2.44
CA THR A 98 -12.84 -7.20 -1.72
C THR A 98 -14.04 -7.03 -2.65
N GLU A 99 -14.05 -6.01 -3.53
CA GLU A 99 -15.07 -5.84 -4.56
C GLU A 99 -15.16 -7.04 -5.53
N MET A 100 -14.06 -7.79 -5.71
CA MET A 100 -14.00 -9.01 -6.51
C MET A 100 -14.40 -10.28 -5.73
N GLY A 101 -14.83 -10.16 -4.47
CA GLY A 101 -15.29 -11.27 -3.63
C GLY A 101 -14.20 -11.93 -2.80
N MET A 102 -13.05 -11.29 -2.59
CA MET A 102 -12.01 -11.83 -1.71
C MET A 102 -12.37 -11.65 -0.23
N GLU A 103 -12.35 -12.75 0.53
CA GLU A 103 -12.69 -12.75 1.96
C GLU A 103 -11.47 -12.55 2.88
N HIS A 104 -10.29 -13.00 2.44
CA HIS A 104 -9.08 -12.98 3.25
C HIS A 104 -7.88 -12.42 2.49
N VAL A 105 -7.06 -11.62 3.17
CA VAL A 105 -5.81 -11.07 2.65
C VAL A 105 -4.67 -11.43 3.60
N VAL A 106 -3.66 -12.14 3.10
CA VAL A 106 -2.45 -12.47 3.86
C VAL A 106 -1.30 -11.60 3.35
N ILE A 107 -0.68 -10.84 4.25
CA ILE A 107 0.39 -9.88 3.92
C ILE A 107 1.71 -10.35 4.53
N GLY A 108 2.64 -10.78 3.69
CA GLY A 108 4.05 -10.93 4.05
C GLY A 108 4.80 -9.64 3.75
N MET A 109 5.40 -9.00 4.76
CA MET A 109 6.15 -7.76 4.56
C MET A 109 7.44 -7.66 5.40
N PRO A 110 8.50 -7.05 4.86
CA PRO A 110 9.73 -6.74 5.60
C PRO A 110 9.51 -5.57 6.58
N HIS A 111 10.59 -5.11 7.22
CA HIS A 111 10.56 -4.04 8.22
C HIS A 111 10.15 -2.66 7.68
N ARG A 112 10.41 -2.35 6.41
CA ARG A 112 10.21 -1.00 5.85
C ARG A 112 8.73 -0.60 5.85
N GLY A 113 8.39 0.39 6.66
CA GLY A 113 7.02 0.87 6.83
C GLY A 113 6.07 -0.12 7.50
N ARG A 114 6.57 -1.18 8.15
CA ARG A 114 5.75 -2.21 8.82
C ARG A 114 4.78 -1.62 9.83
N LEU A 115 5.28 -0.74 10.70
CA LEU A 115 4.48 -0.08 11.72
C LEU A 115 3.39 0.81 11.10
N ASN A 116 3.71 1.44 9.97
CA ASN A 116 2.77 2.28 9.23
C ASN A 116 1.66 1.44 8.61
N VAL A 117 1.98 0.30 8.00
CA VAL A 117 0.99 -0.64 7.46
C VAL A 117 0.14 -1.25 8.58
N LEU A 118 0.74 -1.66 9.70
CA LEU A 118 0.01 -2.17 10.85
C LEU A 118 -1.01 -1.16 11.38
N SER A 119 -0.60 0.11 11.53
CA SER A 119 -1.48 1.19 12.02
C SER A 119 -2.54 1.60 10.99
N ASN A 120 -2.11 1.96 9.77
CA ASN A 120 -2.97 2.63 8.79
C ASN A 120 -3.74 1.69 7.87
N VAL A 121 -3.33 0.41 7.74
CA VAL A 121 -3.98 -0.58 6.87
C VAL A 121 -4.67 -1.66 7.69
N ILE A 122 -3.91 -2.36 8.53
CA ILE A 122 -4.42 -3.49 9.34
C ILE A 122 -5.22 -2.99 10.55
N ARG A 123 -5.07 -1.72 10.93
CA ARG A 123 -5.73 -1.09 12.09
C ARG A 123 -5.34 -1.74 13.42
N LYS A 124 -4.10 -2.21 13.54
CA LYS A 124 -3.52 -2.59 14.83
C LYS A 124 -3.60 -1.38 15.78
N PRO A 125 -4.15 -1.52 17.00
CA PRO A 125 -4.27 -0.41 17.93
C PRO A 125 -2.94 0.30 18.16
N ILE A 126 -2.93 1.62 17.99
CA ILE A 126 -1.72 2.45 18.12
C ILE A 126 -1.09 2.30 19.52
N GLN A 127 -1.92 2.12 20.55
CA GLN A 127 -1.48 1.89 21.92
C GLN A 127 -0.61 0.64 22.05
N GLN A 128 -0.96 -0.42 21.32
CA GLN A 128 -0.18 -1.66 21.30
C GLN A 128 1.16 -1.44 20.60
N ILE A 129 1.15 -0.74 19.47
CA ILE A 129 2.39 -0.37 18.76
C ILE A 129 3.31 0.45 19.68
N PHE A 130 2.78 1.42 20.42
CA PHE A 130 3.59 2.27 21.30
C PHE A 130 4.13 1.55 22.53
N LYS A 131 3.40 0.58 23.10
CA LYS A 131 3.92 -0.24 24.20
C LYS A 131 5.18 -1.01 23.79
N GLU A 132 5.22 -1.51 22.56
CA GLU A 132 6.38 -2.23 22.02
C GLU A 132 7.62 -1.32 21.93
N PHE A 133 7.45 -0.02 21.66
CA PHE A 133 8.54 0.96 21.70
C PHE A 133 9.07 1.24 23.12
N GLN A 134 8.25 1.01 24.15
CA GLN A 134 8.60 1.29 25.54
C GLN A 134 9.26 0.09 26.24
N GLY A 135 9.45 -1.03 25.54
CA GLY A 135 10.07 -2.24 26.10
C GLY A 135 9.26 -2.89 27.22
N THR A 136 8.00 -2.50 27.42
CA THR A 136 7.12 -3.14 28.39
C THR A 136 6.62 -4.43 27.78
N HIS A 137 7.00 -5.58 28.35
CA HIS A 137 6.47 -6.88 27.95
C HIS A 137 4.94 -6.79 27.86
N ILE A 138 4.41 -7.10 26.67
CA ILE A 138 2.97 -7.27 26.49
C ILE A 138 2.61 -8.50 27.30
N ASP A 139 1.83 -8.32 28.36
CA ASP A 139 1.18 -9.44 29.03
C ASP A 139 0.06 -9.95 28.11
N VAL A 140 0.42 -10.90 27.26
CA VAL A 140 -0.44 -11.50 26.23
C VAL A 140 -1.69 -12.11 26.87
N GLU A 141 -1.64 -12.53 28.13
CA GLU A 141 -2.78 -13.11 28.84
C GLU A 141 -3.88 -12.09 29.16
N SER A 142 -3.53 -10.83 29.41
CA SER A 142 -4.51 -9.77 29.67
C SER A 142 -5.39 -9.42 28.46
N TYR A 143 -4.98 -9.83 27.25
CA TYR A 143 -5.68 -9.56 25.99
C TYR A 143 -6.36 -10.79 25.37
N LYS A 144 -6.13 -12.00 25.90
CA LYS A 144 -6.81 -13.25 25.46
C LYS A 144 -8.33 -13.25 25.65
N GLN A 145 -8.90 -12.28 26.37
CA GLN A 145 -10.35 -12.12 26.50
C GLN A 145 -11.02 -11.54 25.24
N MET A 146 -10.25 -11.13 24.23
CA MET A 146 -10.76 -10.84 22.90
C MET A 146 -10.17 -11.88 21.95
N ASP A 147 -11.01 -12.74 21.36
CA ASP A 147 -10.63 -13.80 20.41
C ASP A 147 -9.87 -13.26 19.19
N VAL A 148 -8.56 -13.02 19.36
CA VAL A 148 -7.65 -12.62 18.30
C VAL A 148 -6.45 -13.53 18.41
N GLU A 149 -6.42 -14.55 17.54
CA GLU A 149 -5.26 -15.41 17.33
C GLU A 149 -4.01 -14.55 17.12
N ASP A 150 -2.90 -14.99 17.70
CA ASP A 150 -1.69 -14.21 17.89
C ASP A 150 -0.90 -14.03 16.57
N TRP A 151 -1.02 -12.83 15.97
CA TRP A 151 -0.18 -12.36 14.85
C TRP A 151 0.73 -11.19 15.27
N SER A 152 0.89 -10.98 16.59
CA SER A 152 1.07 -9.64 17.15
C SER A 152 2.50 -9.10 17.17
N ASN A 153 3.53 -9.88 16.85
CA ASN A 153 4.89 -9.38 16.99
C ASN A 153 5.25 -8.37 15.87
N SER A 154 5.41 -7.09 16.23
CA SER A 154 5.86 -6.06 15.29
C SER A 154 7.39 -6.04 15.10
N GLY A 155 8.12 -6.88 15.84
CA GLY A 155 9.57 -7.06 15.72
C GLY A 155 10.01 -7.52 14.33
#